data_AF-A0A022PKR0-F1
#
_entry.id   AF-A0A022PKR0-F1
#
_cell.length_a   1.000
_cell.length_b   1.000
_cell.length_c   1.000
_cell.angle_alpha   90.00
_cell.angle_beta   90.00
_cell.angle_gamma   90.00
#
_symmetry.space_group_name_H-M   'P 1'
#
loop_
_entity.id
_entity.type
_entity.pdbx_description
1 polymer ?
#
loop_
_entity_poly.entity_id
_entity_poly.type
_entity_poly.pdbx_seq_one_letter_code
_entity_poly.pdbx_strand_id
1 'polypeptide(L)'
;MFTAGILATTIMKRSQVVTIVPPNLTQTAWLDKNAASAPYMLAWAVYIAQSLGNATPESVDMLKEAIGPFLDANIYTQVMKRIDDQIDQLKRDRISLSFTPIRVITDPTAPGTFYVEGNQGLEGITGKPVIKLVNFQISVDIQGYRPIVTYINIKQGRSELPSDAAKRKDKKSTG
;
A
#
# COMPACT_ATOMS: atom_id res chain seq x y z
N MET A 1 -21.73 62.34 16.12
CA MET A 1 -21.57 61.91 14.72
C MET A 1 -20.69 60.66 14.71
N PHE A 2 -21.23 59.58 14.13
CA PHE A 2 -20.65 58.27 13.83
C PHE A 2 -19.39 58.38 12.94
N THR A 3 -18.40 57.48 12.83
CA THR A 3 -18.21 56.05 13.16
C THR A 3 -16.70 55.77 13.11
N ALA A 4 -16.16 54.99 14.05
CA ALA A 4 -14.82 54.40 13.94
C ALA A 4 -14.91 53.12 13.08
N GLY A 5 -14.19 53.06 11.96
CA GLY A 5 -14.13 51.88 11.09
C GLY A 5 -13.05 50.91 11.55
N ILE A 6 -13.44 49.72 12.03
CA ILE A 6 -12.53 48.60 12.26
C ILE A 6 -12.52 47.75 10.99
N LEU A 7 -11.38 47.69 10.30
CA LEU A 7 -11.18 46.80 9.17
C LEU A 7 -10.85 45.40 9.70
N ALA A 8 -11.82 44.50 9.67
CA ALA A 8 -11.60 43.09 9.97
C ALA A 8 -10.91 42.41 8.77
N THR A 9 -9.61 42.17 8.84
CA THR A 9 -8.91 41.31 7.87
C THR A 9 -9.19 39.85 8.21
N THR A 10 -10.20 39.27 7.57
CA THR A 10 -10.44 37.83 7.61
C THR A 10 -9.30 37.13 6.90
N ILE A 11 -8.42 36.46 7.65
CA ILE A 11 -7.42 35.55 7.08
C ILE A 11 -8.20 34.37 6.49
N MET A 12 -8.49 34.41 5.19
CA MET A 12 -8.95 33.24 4.44
C MET A 12 -7.81 32.22 4.43
N LYS A 13 -7.81 31.30 5.41
CA LYS A 13 -6.98 30.10 5.39
C LYS A 13 -7.36 29.30 4.15
N ARG A 14 -6.61 29.44 3.05
CA ARG A 14 -6.80 28.61 1.87
C ARG A 14 -6.32 27.21 2.22
N SER A 15 -7.24 26.26 2.33
CA SER A 15 -6.92 24.85 2.49
C SER A 15 -6.22 24.38 1.22
N GLN A 16 -4.88 24.38 1.19
CA GLN A 16 -4.14 23.84 0.06
C GLN A 16 -4.30 22.32 0.08
N VAL A 17 -5.10 21.79 -0.84
CA VAL A 17 -5.21 20.35 -1.10
C VAL A 17 -3.97 19.95 -1.88
N VAL A 18 -3.08 19.16 -1.27
CA VAL A 18 -1.94 18.55 -1.95
C VAL A 18 -2.37 17.15 -2.40
N THR A 19 -2.55 16.99 -3.71
CA THR A 19 -2.84 15.69 -4.32
C THR A 19 -1.55 14.89 -4.44
N ILE A 20 -1.52 13.68 -3.88
CA ILE A 20 -0.37 12.78 -3.98
C ILE A 20 -0.66 11.73 -5.05
N VAL A 21 0.08 11.75 -6.15
CA VAL A 21 -0.13 10.81 -7.26
C VAL A 21 1.00 9.79 -7.25
N PRO A 22 0.70 8.48 -7.23
CA PRO A 22 1.74 7.46 -7.28
C PRO A 22 2.35 7.42 -8.69
N PRO A 23 3.66 7.15 -8.81
CA PRO A 23 4.40 7.30 -10.08
C PRO A 23 3.96 6.33 -11.18
N ASN A 24 3.26 5.26 -10.82
CA ASN A 24 2.75 4.22 -11.72
C ASN A 24 1.31 4.46 -12.20
N LEU A 25 0.68 5.60 -11.87
CA LEU A 25 -0.66 5.92 -12.37
C LEU A 25 -0.62 6.29 -13.86
N THR A 26 -1.18 5.43 -14.71
CA THR A 26 -1.23 5.62 -16.17
C THR A 26 -2.63 5.90 -16.72
N GLN A 27 -3.65 5.80 -15.89
CA GLN A 27 -5.06 5.98 -16.27
C GLN A 27 -5.62 7.25 -15.64
N THR A 28 -6.64 7.83 -16.29
CA THR A 28 -7.41 8.94 -15.71
C THR A 28 -8.04 8.50 -14.39
N ALA A 29 -7.85 9.32 -13.36
CA ALA A 29 -8.34 9.04 -12.03
C ALA A 29 -8.90 10.29 -11.37
N TRP A 30 -9.83 10.11 -10.44
CA TRP A 30 -10.36 11.19 -9.61
C TRP A 30 -10.03 10.91 -8.15
N LEU A 31 -9.88 11.99 -7.39
CA LEU A 31 -9.62 11.99 -5.96
C LEU A 31 -10.53 13.04 -5.31
N ASP A 32 -11.23 12.63 -4.26
CA ASP A 32 -12.01 13.50 -3.38
C ASP A 32 -11.49 13.36 -1.94
N LYS A 33 -12.10 14.08 -1.00
CA LYS A 33 -11.66 14.16 0.38
C LYS A 33 -11.59 12.78 1.05
N ASN A 34 -12.56 11.91 0.80
CA ASN A 34 -12.69 10.61 1.47
C ASN A 34 -12.93 9.45 0.48
N ALA A 35 -12.70 9.68 -0.82
CA ALA A 35 -12.92 8.66 -1.84
C ALA A 35 -12.01 8.92 -3.03
N ALA A 36 -11.72 7.89 -3.81
CA ALA A 36 -11.01 8.00 -5.07
C ALA A 36 -11.49 6.93 -6.04
N SER A 37 -11.12 7.11 -7.30
CA SER A 37 -11.38 6.10 -8.32
C SER A 37 -10.58 4.82 -8.05
N ALA A 38 -11.11 3.68 -8.51
CA ALA A 38 -10.41 2.40 -8.41
C ALA A 38 -8.99 2.44 -9.05
N PRO A 39 -8.76 3.06 -10.22
CA PRO A 39 -7.41 3.21 -10.78
C PRO A 39 -6.42 3.94 -9.85
N TYR A 40 -6.88 4.96 -9.12
CA TYR A 40 -6.03 5.68 -8.15
C TYR A 40 -5.60 4.76 -7.00
N MET A 41 -6.57 4.10 -6.37
CA MET A 41 -6.31 3.21 -5.24
C MET A 41 -5.48 1.98 -5.64
N LEU A 42 -5.73 1.44 -6.83
CA LEU A 42 -4.95 0.35 -7.41
C LEU A 42 -3.49 0.77 -7.63
N ALA A 43 -3.26 1.97 -8.18
CA ALA A 43 -1.92 2.47 -8.40
C ALA A 43 -1.14 2.59 -7.08
N TRP A 44 -1.81 3.03 -6.00
CA TRP A 44 -1.26 3.03 -4.65
C TRP A 44 -0.93 1.63 -4.14
N ALA A 45 -1.83 0.66 -4.27
CA ALA A 45 -1.55 -0.71 -3.85
C ALA A 45 -0.32 -1.29 -4.57
N VAL A 46 -0.17 -1.04 -5.88
CA VAL A 46 1.01 -1.47 -6.64
C VAL A 46 2.27 -0.75 -6.19
N TYR A 47 2.21 0.57 -5.97
CA TYR A 47 3.36 1.34 -5.48
C TYR A 47 3.84 0.83 -4.12
N ILE A 48 2.93 0.56 -3.19
CA ILE A 48 3.25 0.02 -1.86
C ILE A 48 3.84 -1.40 -1.98
N ALA A 49 3.25 -2.26 -2.81
CA ALA A 49 3.78 -3.62 -3.04
C ALA A 49 5.19 -3.59 -3.65
N GLN A 50 5.43 -2.72 -4.63
CA GLN A 50 6.75 -2.56 -5.24
C GLN A 50 7.76 -2.00 -4.26
N SER A 51 7.37 -1.03 -3.44
CA SER A 51 8.26 -0.45 -2.42
C SER A 51 8.66 -1.50 -1.39
N LEU A 52 7.70 -2.26 -0.83
CA LEU A 52 7.98 -3.31 0.15
C LEU A 52 8.71 -4.52 -0.46
N GLY A 53 8.47 -4.80 -1.74
CA GLY A 53 9.04 -5.95 -2.43
C GLY A 53 10.42 -5.72 -3.05
N ASN A 54 10.90 -4.47 -3.12
CA ASN A 54 12.20 -4.12 -3.69
C ASN A 54 13.07 -3.42 -2.65
N ALA A 55 14.06 -4.14 -2.13
CA ALA A 55 14.89 -3.66 -1.03
C ALA A 55 16.27 -4.32 -1.07
N THR A 56 17.32 -3.55 -0.78
CA THR A 56 18.68 -4.06 -0.57
C THR A 56 19.14 -3.66 0.83
N PRO A 57 20.19 -4.29 1.41
CA PRO A 57 20.70 -3.89 2.71
C PRO A 57 21.00 -2.39 2.84
N GLU A 58 21.36 -1.73 1.74
CA GLU A 58 21.68 -0.31 1.65
C GLU A 58 20.44 0.59 1.49
N SER A 59 19.39 0.14 0.79
CA SER A 59 18.20 0.96 0.52
C SER A 59 17.07 0.76 1.54
N VAL A 60 17.14 -0.28 2.36
CA VAL A 60 16.01 -0.72 3.18
C VAL A 60 15.60 0.26 4.27
N ASP A 61 16.50 1.16 4.72
CA ASP A 61 16.14 2.19 5.69
C ASP A 61 15.22 3.26 5.07
N MET A 62 15.38 3.57 3.77
CA MET A 62 14.50 4.50 3.05
C MET A 62 13.06 3.97 2.92
N LEU A 63 12.88 2.64 3.00
CA LEU A 63 11.57 2.01 2.90
C LEU A 63 10.62 2.49 4.01
N LYS A 64 11.15 2.63 5.24
CA LYS A 64 10.37 3.09 6.40
C LYS A 64 9.85 4.50 6.19
N GLU A 65 10.71 5.38 5.72
CA GLU A 65 10.39 6.79 5.45
C GLU A 65 9.37 6.94 4.32
N ALA A 66 9.44 6.06 3.30
CA ALA A 66 8.51 6.07 2.18
C ALA A 66 7.12 5.55 2.55
N ILE A 67 7.02 4.50 3.37
CA ILE A 67 5.74 3.81 3.66
C ILE A 67 5.04 4.37 4.89
N GLY A 68 5.80 4.70 5.94
CA GLY A 68 5.28 5.16 7.23
C GLY A 68 4.21 6.26 7.12
N PRO A 69 4.41 7.32 6.32
CA PRO A 69 3.43 8.40 6.18
C PRO A 69 2.06 8.00 5.61
N PHE A 70 1.96 6.83 4.98
CA PHE A 70 0.71 6.32 4.40
C PHE A 70 0.03 5.28 5.27
N LEU A 71 0.61 4.83 6.39
CA LEU A 71 -0.01 3.82 7.24
C LEU A 71 -1.07 4.45 8.15
N ASP A 72 -2.21 3.76 8.26
CA ASP A 72 -3.22 4.10 9.27
C ASP A 72 -2.66 3.88 10.68
N ALA A 73 -3.04 4.76 11.61
CA ALA A 73 -2.57 4.72 13.00
C ALA A 73 -2.83 3.37 13.68
N ASN A 74 -3.91 2.66 13.32
CA ASN A 74 -4.27 1.37 13.91
C ASN A 74 -3.31 0.25 13.50
N ILE A 75 -2.68 0.34 12.32
CA ILE A 75 -1.74 -0.69 11.83
C ILE A 75 -0.28 -0.26 11.93
N TYR A 76 -0.02 1.05 12.09
CA TYR A 76 1.31 1.65 12.03
C TYR A 76 2.35 0.87 12.82
N THR A 77 2.17 0.73 14.13
CA THR A 77 3.16 0.10 15.01
C THR A 77 3.43 -1.36 14.61
N GLN A 78 2.39 -2.10 14.27
CA GLN A 78 2.52 -3.50 13.88
C GLN A 78 3.26 -3.66 12.54
N VAL A 79 2.90 -2.84 11.55
CA VAL A 79 3.52 -2.88 10.22
C VAL A 79 4.97 -2.40 10.27
N MET A 80 5.24 -1.28 10.93
CA MET A 80 6.60 -0.76 11.09
C MET A 80 7.50 -1.77 11.81
N LYS A 81 6.99 -2.44 12.86
CA LYS A 81 7.76 -3.51 13.50
C LYS A 81 8.09 -4.66 12.55
N ARG A 82 7.13 -5.11 11.71
CA ARG A 82 7.40 -6.18 10.73
C ARG A 82 8.43 -5.74 9.68
N ILE A 83 8.36 -4.49 9.24
CA ILE A 83 9.35 -3.90 8.32
C ILE A 83 10.72 -3.89 9.00
N ASP A 84 10.83 -3.47 10.26
CA ASP A 84 12.07 -3.48 11.04
C ASP A 84 12.67 -4.89 11.16
N ASP A 85 11.85 -5.87 11.54
CA ASP A 85 12.29 -7.26 11.68
C ASP A 85 12.81 -7.82 10.34
N GLN A 86 12.16 -7.46 9.22
CA GLN A 86 12.60 -7.83 7.87
C GLN A 86 13.89 -7.11 7.47
N ILE A 87 14.01 -5.81 7.76
CA ILE A 87 15.21 -5.01 7.51
C ILE A 87 16.43 -5.64 8.18
N ASP A 88 16.29 -5.94 9.46
CA ASP A 88 17.40 -6.51 10.23
C ASP A 88 17.80 -7.88 9.66
N GLN A 89 16.83 -8.66 9.19
CA GLN A 89 17.11 -9.93 8.52
C GLN A 89 17.86 -9.74 7.18
N LEU A 90 17.39 -8.85 6.31
CA LEU A 90 18.03 -8.57 5.02
C LEU A 90 19.46 -8.08 5.20
N LYS A 91 19.71 -7.22 6.18
CA LYS A 91 21.05 -6.73 6.53
C LYS A 91 21.96 -7.84 7.04
N ARG A 92 21.49 -8.66 7.99
CA ARG A 92 22.27 -9.78 8.55
C ARG A 92 22.63 -10.82 7.49
N ASP A 93 21.65 -11.19 6.67
CA ASP A 93 21.79 -12.27 5.71
C ASP A 93 22.39 -11.78 4.37
N ARG A 94 22.57 -10.45 4.23
CA ARG A 94 23.00 -9.77 2.99
C ARG A 94 22.16 -10.19 1.79
N ILE A 95 20.84 -10.13 1.97
CA ILE A 95 19.86 -10.50 0.97
C ILE A 95 19.26 -9.24 0.35
N SER A 96 19.16 -9.26 -0.97
CA SER A 96 18.38 -8.30 -1.75
C SER A 96 17.06 -8.92 -2.18
N LEU A 97 15.99 -8.14 -2.06
CA LEU A 97 14.66 -8.45 -2.56
C LEU A 97 14.41 -7.70 -3.86
N SER A 98 13.86 -8.41 -4.84
CA SER A 98 13.24 -7.81 -6.02
C SER A 98 11.80 -8.30 -6.13
N PHE A 99 10.90 -7.44 -6.59
CA PHE A 99 9.51 -7.81 -6.82
C PHE A 99 9.00 -7.25 -8.13
N THR A 100 8.49 -8.15 -8.98
CA THR A 100 7.89 -7.83 -10.27
C THR A 100 6.41 -8.18 -10.23
N PRO A 101 5.50 -7.19 -10.16
CA PRO A 101 4.07 -7.41 -10.24
C PRO A 101 3.69 -8.08 -11.57
N ILE A 102 2.80 -9.07 -11.51
CA ILE A 102 2.22 -9.77 -12.66
C ILE A 102 0.79 -9.29 -12.91
N ARG A 103 0.00 -9.16 -11.84
CA ARG A 103 -1.40 -8.74 -11.91
C ARG A 103 -1.90 -8.22 -10.57
N VAL A 104 -2.96 -7.43 -10.63
CA VAL A 104 -3.73 -7.01 -9.47
C VAL A 104 -5.13 -7.59 -9.57
N ILE A 105 -5.59 -8.19 -8.48
CA ILE A 105 -6.93 -8.77 -8.38
C ILE A 105 -7.71 -7.96 -7.34
N THR A 106 -9.01 -7.79 -7.58
CA THR A 106 -9.97 -7.19 -6.66
C THR A 106 -11.10 -8.17 -6.37
N ASP A 107 -11.68 -8.10 -5.19
CA ASP A 107 -12.85 -8.91 -4.83
C ASP A 107 -14.04 -7.99 -4.51
N PRO A 108 -15.22 -8.18 -5.13
CA PRO A 108 -16.42 -7.40 -4.82
C PRO A 108 -16.83 -7.44 -3.34
N THR A 109 -16.48 -8.51 -2.63
CA THR A 109 -16.75 -8.69 -1.20
C THR A 109 -15.72 -8.01 -0.28
N ALA A 110 -14.64 -7.46 -0.85
CA ALA A 110 -13.60 -6.73 -0.14
C ALA A 110 -13.24 -5.43 -0.88
N PRO A 111 -14.17 -4.46 -0.99
CA PRO A 111 -13.90 -3.19 -1.65
C PRO A 111 -12.72 -2.46 -0.99
N GLY A 112 -11.92 -1.77 -1.81
CA GLY A 112 -10.70 -1.09 -1.35
C GLY A 112 -9.53 -2.03 -1.05
N THR A 113 -9.71 -3.35 -1.16
CA THR A 113 -8.63 -4.33 -1.00
C THR A 113 -8.13 -4.84 -2.35
N PHE A 114 -6.83 -4.78 -2.53
CA PHE A 114 -6.12 -5.17 -3.74
C PHE A 114 -5.15 -6.30 -3.43
N TYR A 115 -5.13 -7.29 -4.31
CA TYR A 115 -4.22 -8.42 -4.22
C TYR A 115 -3.21 -8.33 -5.36
N VAL A 116 -2.01 -7.84 -5.06
CA VAL A 116 -0.93 -7.67 -6.03
C VAL A 116 -0.10 -8.95 -6.06
N GLU A 117 -0.29 -9.75 -7.10
CA GLU A 117 0.49 -10.96 -7.32
C GLU A 117 1.72 -10.66 -8.17
N GLY A 118 2.84 -11.28 -7.83
CA GLY A 118 4.07 -11.12 -8.60
C GLY A 118 5.16 -12.10 -8.22
N ASN A 119 6.24 -12.05 -8.98
CA ASN A 119 7.45 -12.82 -8.68
C ASN A 119 8.34 -12.01 -7.74
N GLN A 120 8.71 -12.61 -6.62
CA GLN A 120 9.73 -12.08 -5.72
C GLN A 120 11.03 -12.86 -5.91
N GLY A 121 12.11 -12.16 -6.22
CA GLY A 121 13.47 -12.68 -6.21
C GLY A 121 14.13 -12.42 -4.87
N LEU A 122 14.77 -13.44 -4.31
CA LEU A 122 15.63 -13.32 -3.14
C LEU A 122 17.06 -13.67 -3.56
N GLU A 123 17.95 -12.70 -3.53
CA GLU A 123 19.33 -12.85 -3.95
C GLU A 123 20.27 -12.61 -2.76
N GLY A 124 21.01 -13.65 -2.38
CA GLY A 124 22.11 -13.52 -1.42
C GLY A 124 23.46 -13.37 -2.11
N ILE A 125 24.53 -13.42 -1.33
CA ILE A 125 25.92 -13.23 -1.78
C ILE A 125 26.35 -14.23 -2.89
N THR A 126 25.69 -15.39 -2.97
CA THR A 126 25.97 -16.43 -3.98
C THR A 126 25.46 -16.09 -5.39
N GLY A 127 24.70 -15.00 -5.54
CA GLY A 127 24.35 -14.37 -6.83
C GLY A 127 23.27 -15.08 -7.65
N LYS A 128 22.72 -16.21 -7.21
CA LYS A 128 21.58 -16.84 -7.89
C LYS A 128 20.28 -16.52 -7.15
N PRO A 129 19.37 -15.73 -7.74
CA PRO A 129 18.12 -15.39 -7.09
C PRO A 129 17.20 -16.61 -7.00
N VAL A 130 16.63 -16.84 -5.82
CA VAL A 130 15.52 -17.77 -5.63
C VAL A 130 14.22 -17.02 -5.92
N ILE A 131 13.49 -17.44 -6.96
CA ILE A 131 12.25 -16.80 -7.37
C ILE A 131 11.06 -17.53 -6.76
N LYS A 132 10.14 -16.78 -6.15
CA LYS A 132 8.89 -17.28 -5.58
C LYS A 132 7.72 -16.43 -6.04
N LEU A 133 6.57 -17.07 -6.29
CA LEU A 133 5.32 -16.34 -6.43
C LEU A 133 4.87 -15.84 -5.05
N VAL A 134 4.53 -14.56 -4.95
CA VAL A 134 3.99 -13.95 -3.73
C VAL A 134 2.77 -13.09 -4.07
N ASN A 135 1.93 -12.85 -3.06
CA ASN A 135 0.82 -11.91 -3.12
C ASN A 135 0.90 -10.92 -1.96
N PHE A 136 0.72 -9.64 -2.30
CA PHE A 136 0.52 -8.56 -1.36
C PHE A 136 -0.96 -8.24 -1.29
N GLN A 137 -1.58 -8.47 -0.14
CA GLN A 137 -2.94 -8.03 0.16
C GLN A 137 -2.85 -6.66 0.83
N ILE A 138 -3.35 -5.63 0.15
CA ILE A 138 -3.25 -4.24 0.59
C ILE A 138 -4.64 -3.61 0.55
N SER A 139 -5.08 -3.03 1.66
CA SER A 139 -6.29 -2.21 1.70
C SER A 139 -5.93 -0.74 1.71
N VAL A 140 -6.50 0.02 0.78
CA VAL A 140 -6.27 1.46 0.62
C VAL A 140 -7.60 2.18 0.81
N ASP A 141 -7.57 3.21 1.65
CA ASP A 141 -8.66 4.15 1.89
C ASP A 141 -8.18 5.58 1.60
N ILE A 142 -9.10 6.54 1.55
CA ILE A 142 -8.80 7.96 1.36
C ILE A 142 -9.31 8.73 2.57
N GLN A 143 -8.46 9.54 3.19
CA GLN A 143 -8.89 10.50 4.20
C GLN A 143 -8.19 11.84 4.01
N GLY A 144 -8.96 12.92 3.97
CA GLY A 144 -8.44 14.27 3.76
C GLY A 144 -7.63 14.44 2.47
N TYR A 145 -8.07 13.84 1.36
CA TYR A 145 -7.36 13.80 0.07
C TYR A 145 -6.03 13.04 0.10
N ARG A 146 -5.82 12.19 1.11
CA ARG A 146 -4.60 11.38 1.24
C ARG A 146 -4.94 9.89 1.17
N PRO A 147 -4.14 9.10 0.45
CA PRO A 147 -4.22 7.65 0.48
C PRO A 147 -3.68 7.15 1.81
N ILE A 148 -4.41 6.20 2.41
CA ILE A 148 -4.05 5.59 3.68
C ILE A 148 -4.18 4.09 3.54
N VAL A 149 -3.13 3.39 3.93
CA VAL A 149 -3.08 1.93 3.95
C VAL A 149 -3.62 1.46 5.29
N THR A 150 -4.74 0.74 5.25
CA THR A 150 -5.46 0.25 6.42
C THR A 150 -5.21 -1.23 6.69
N TYR A 151 -4.60 -1.94 5.74
CA TYR A 151 -4.18 -3.33 5.90
C TYR A 151 -3.04 -3.68 4.95
N ILE A 152 -2.06 -4.45 5.45
CA ILE A 152 -1.00 -5.06 4.64
C ILE A 152 -0.76 -6.48 5.12
N ASN A 153 -0.73 -7.43 4.18
CA ASN A 153 -0.27 -8.78 4.41
C ASN A 153 0.45 -9.31 3.18
N ILE A 154 1.49 -10.13 3.41
CA ILE A 154 2.31 -10.70 2.34
C ILE A 154 2.32 -12.20 2.52
N LYS A 155 1.94 -12.94 1.48
CA LYS A 155 1.91 -14.41 1.50
C LYS A 155 2.63 -14.98 0.28
N GLN A 156 3.26 -16.13 0.46
CA GLN A 156 3.75 -16.92 -0.67
C GLN A 156 2.57 -17.59 -1.39
N GLY A 157 2.61 -17.63 -2.72
CA GLY A 157 1.61 -18.26 -3.57
C GLY A 157 0.58 -17.28 -4.14
N ARG A 158 -0.50 -17.84 -4.67
CA ARG A 158 -1.63 -17.09 -5.22
C ARG A 158 -2.49 -16.50 -4.10
N SER A 159 -3.19 -15.44 -4.44
CA SER A 159 -4.13 -14.76 -3.56
C SER A 159 -5.31 -15.68 -3.24
N GLU A 160 -5.69 -15.71 -1.97
CA GLU A 160 -6.93 -16.36 -1.53
C GLU A 160 -8.01 -15.31 -1.41
N LEU A 161 -8.94 -15.29 -2.36
CA LEU A 161 -10.02 -14.31 -2.37
C LEU A 161 -11.12 -14.71 -1.37
N PRO A 162 -11.69 -13.76 -0.60
CA PRO A 162 -12.80 -14.04 0.31
C PRO A 162 -14.00 -14.71 -0.37
N SER A 163 -14.33 -14.29 -1.60
CA SER A 163 -15.41 -14.89 -2.39
C SER A 163 -15.14 -16.37 -2.75
N ASP A 164 -13.88 -16.76 -2.97
CA ASP A 164 -13.50 -18.16 -3.23
C ASP A 164 -13.52 -19.01 -1.94
N ALA A 165 -13.27 -18.40 -0.78
CA ALA A 165 -13.37 -19.06 0.51
C ALA A 165 -14.83 -19.33 0.89
N ALA A 166 -15.74 -18.39 0.62
CA ALA A 166 -17.18 -18.54 0.86
C ALA A 166 -17.76 -19.73 0.05
N LYS A 167 -17.49 -19.78 -1.26
CA LYS A 167 -17.94 -20.89 -2.14
C LYS A 167 -17.47 -22.27 -1.66
N ARG A 168 -16.25 -22.35 -1.12
CA ARG A 168 -15.68 -23.60 -0.58
C ARG A 168 -16.39 -24.06 0.70
N LYS A 169 -16.89 -23.14 1.52
CA LYS A 169 -17.66 -23.47 2.73
C LYS A 169 -19.07 -23.95 2.38
N ASP A 170 -19.74 -23.28 1.45
CA ASP A 170 -21.09 -23.68 1.01
C ASP A 170 -21.08 -25.10 0.43
N LYS A 171 -20.11 -25.41 -0.45
CA LYS A 171 -19.97 -26.75 -1.03
C LYS A 171 -19.71 -27.86 -0.01
N LYS A 172 -19.09 -27.55 1.14
CA LYS A 172 -18.85 -28.51 2.23
C LYS A 172 -20.06 -28.69 3.15
N SER A 173 -21.02 -27.76 3.16
CA SER A 173 -22.22 -27.83 3.99
C SER A 173 -23.39 -28.57 3.31
N THR A 174 -23.30 -28.80 2.00
CA THR A 174 -24.35 -29.46 1.19
C THR A 174 -23.95 -30.88 0.77
N GLY A 175 -22.87 -31.43 1.33
CA GLY A 175 -22.34 -32.77 1.01
C GLY A 175 -22.27 -33.67 2.24
#